data_AF-A0A382PBN0-F1
#
_entry.id   AF-A0A382PBN0-F1
#
_cell.length_a   1.000
_cell.length_b   1.000
_cell.length_c   1.000
_cell.angle_alpha   90.00
_cell.angle_beta   90.00
_cell.angle_gamma   90.00
#
_symmetry.space_group_name_H-M   'P 1'
#
loop_
_entity.id
_entity.type
_entity.pdbx_description
1 polymer ?
#
loop_
_entity_poly.entity_id
_entity_poly.type
_entity_poly.pdbx_seq_one_letter_code
_entity_poly.pdbx_strand_id
1 'polypeptide(L)'
;VSYCGFLFIFPDALDNKSVSYYSDPHFKYKGKLKGENYIVGDQLKTIVYDMFKFHNRIPLNTIAHIWSRKLIERVEGDLFRPPYPDHFALNSLLLKADNWVFSKEKTYIIGVTPKSYGPSVFSEDHQKEGEDYLGIPTAEFPNYLPGGGFINNMYLWLQLLKESHPSYLQDICISRTNYVRHQVYHWISQYRHGSIDFARLLELFKFLTMKDMIGLISILWDRRSLKRIYSMLRKWRALKVDTFYHDSKPLIGISNPEELY
;
A
#
# COMPACT_ATOMS: atom_id res chain seq x y z
N VAL A 1 7.75 -16.68 7.20
CA VAL A 1 6.38 -17.15 6.88
C VAL A 1 5.49 -15.92 6.78
N SER A 2 4.66 -15.82 5.74
CA SER A 2 3.55 -14.85 5.66
C SER A 2 2.23 -15.59 5.77
N TYR A 3 1.32 -15.10 6.60
CA TYR A 3 -0.02 -15.64 6.77
C TYR A 3 -1.06 -14.80 6.04
N CYS A 4 -2.25 -15.35 5.86
CA CYS A 4 -3.44 -14.56 5.58
C CYS A 4 -4.06 -14.10 6.90
N GLY A 5 -5.02 -13.19 6.81
CA GLY A 5 -5.83 -12.79 7.94
C GLY A 5 -7.12 -12.16 7.48
N PHE A 6 -7.82 -11.56 8.42
CA PHE A 6 -9.05 -10.82 8.20
C PHE A 6 -8.81 -9.32 8.36
N LEU A 7 -9.67 -8.51 7.75
CA LEU A 7 -9.73 -7.07 7.98
C LEU A 7 -11.03 -6.78 8.71
N PHE A 8 -10.95 -6.00 9.78
CA PHE A 8 -12.11 -5.43 10.46
C PHE A 8 -11.93 -3.91 10.58
N ILE A 9 -12.88 -3.15 10.08
CA ILE A 9 -12.92 -1.69 10.18
C ILE A 9 -13.99 -1.35 11.19
N PHE A 10 -13.59 -0.74 12.30
CA PHE A 10 -14.48 -0.37 13.37
C PHE A 10 -15.46 0.74 12.94
N PRO A 11 -16.62 0.85 13.61
CA PRO A 11 -17.46 2.05 13.49
C PRO A 11 -16.63 3.31 13.78
N ASP A 12 -17.02 4.44 13.19
CA ASP A 12 -16.30 5.73 13.29
C ASP A 12 -14.88 5.77 12.70
N ALA A 13 -14.33 4.65 12.22
CA ALA A 13 -12.99 4.64 11.61
C ALA A 13 -12.99 5.28 10.22
N LEU A 14 -14.14 5.37 9.56
CA LEU A 14 -14.33 6.03 8.27
C LEU A 14 -15.57 6.94 8.36
N ASP A 15 -16.11 7.38 7.22
CA ASP A 15 -17.21 8.35 7.16
C ASP A 15 -18.52 7.92 7.84
N ASN A 16 -18.74 6.62 8.02
CA ASN A 16 -19.98 6.09 8.61
C ASN A 16 -19.78 5.68 10.08
N LYS A 17 -20.45 6.43 10.96
CA LYS A 17 -20.35 6.27 12.42
C LYS A 17 -20.99 4.99 12.97
N SER A 18 -21.93 4.39 12.25
CA SER A 18 -22.73 3.26 12.75
C SER A 18 -22.48 1.94 12.04
N VAL A 19 -21.53 1.90 11.08
CA VAL A 19 -21.29 0.73 10.24
C VAL A 19 -19.84 0.32 10.34
N SER A 20 -19.61 -0.91 10.77
CA SER A 20 -18.32 -1.59 10.64
C SER A 20 -18.21 -2.25 9.26
N TYR A 21 -17.00 -2.59 8.86
CA TYR A 21 -16.76 -3.33 7.61
C TYR A 21 -15.82 -4.50 7.85
N TYR A 22 -15.97 -5.55 7.04
CA TYR A 22 -15.07 -6.69 7.08
C TYR A 22 -14.59 -7.08 5.68
N SER A 23 -13.40 -7.67 5.61
CA SER A 23 -12.91 -8.33 4.41
C SER A 23 -12.27 -9.67 4.73
N ASP A 24 -12.54 -10.66 3.88
CA ASP A 24 -11.97 -12.00 3.92
C ASP A 24 -11.51 -12.43 2.51
N PRO A 25 -10.18 -12.60 2.28
CA PRO A 25 -9.09 -12.31 3.21
C PRO A 25 -8.72 -10.82 3.21
N HIS A 26 -8.06 -10.35 4.28
CA HIS A 26 -7.39 -9.05 4.35
C HIS A 26 -6.47 -8.79 3.14
N PHE A 27 -5.73 -9.82 2.72
CA PHE A 27 -4.85 -9.73 1.56
C PHE A 27 -4.98 -10.97 0.68
N LYS A 28 -5.15 -10.74 -0.63
CA LYS A 28 -5.21 -11.81 -1.63
C LYS A 28 -3.86 -11.97 -2.33
N TYR A 29 -3.12 -13.03 -1.99
CA TYR A 29 -1.90 -13.39 -2.71
C TYR A 29 -2.16 -13.54 -4.23
N LYS A 30 -1.46 -12.77 -5.05
CA LYS A 30 -1.60 -12.83 -6.52
C LYS A 30 -1.12 -14.18 -7.05
N GLY A 31 -1.68 -14.61 -8.19
CA GLY A 31 -1.61 -15.95 -8.81
C GLY A 31 -0.25 -16.61 -9.07
N LYS A 32 0.85 -16.16 -8.47
CA LYS A 32 2.14 -16.84 -8.41
C LYS A 32 2.57 -17.23 -6.98
N LEU A 33 1.84 -16.77 -5.95
CA LEU A 33 2.08 -17.08 -4.53
C LEU A 33 0.98 -17.99 -3.94
N LYS A 34 0.25 -18.72 -4.80
CA LYS A 34 -0.89 -19.56 -4.40
C LYS A 34 -0.44 -20.99 -4.09
N GLY A 35 -0.61 -21.40 -2.82
CA GLY A 35 -0.22 -22.71 -2.31
C GLY A 35 0.71 -22.54 -1.11
N GLU A 36 0.99 -23.62 -0.37
CA GLU A 36 2.11 -23.69 0.59
C GLU A 36 3.43 -23.57 -0.18
N ASN A 37 3.66 -22.40 -0.76
CA ASN A 37 4.78 -22.20 -1.66
C ASN A 37 5.96 -21.78 -0.80
N TYR A 38 6.79 -22.76 -0.49
CA TYR A 38 8.15 -22.54 -0.03
C TYR A 38 8.94 -21.89 -1.17
N ILE A 39 9.13 -20.57 -1.08
CA ILE A 39 9.90 -19.80 -2.06
C ILE A 39 11.33 -19.69 -1.56
N VAL A 40 12.29 -19.94 -2.44
CA VAL A 40 13.72 -19.93 -2.11
C VAL A 40 14.52 -19.01 -3.01
N GLY A 41 15.64 -18.50 -2.46
CA GLY A 41 16.66 -17.80 -3.21
C GLY A 41 16.14 -16.60 -4.00
N ASP A 42 16.58 -16.46 -5.26
CA ASP A 42 16.33 -15.28 -6.10
C ASP A 42 14.85 -14.99 -6.37
N GLN A 43 13.97 -16.00 -6.22
CA GLN A 43 12.53 -15.77 -6.37
C GLN A 43 11.98 -14.80 -5.32
N LEU A 44 12.55 -14.77 -4.11
CA LEU A 44 12.17 -13.82 -3.06
C LEU A 44 12.51 -12.38 -3.47
N LYS A 45 13.66 -12.18 -4.11
CA LYS A 45 14.09 -10.87 -4.61
C LYS A 45 13.11 -10.32 -5.64
N THR A 46 12.47 -11.18 -6.45
CA THR A 46 11.44 -10.73 -7.42
C THR A 46 10.24 -10.05 -6.75
N ILE A 47 9.91 -10.41 -5.50
CA ILE A 47 8.84 -9.75 -4.73
C ILE A 47 9.23 -8.30 -4.46
N VAL A 48 10.48 -8.08 -4.06
CA VAL A 48 11.05 -6.75 -3.80
C VAL A 48 11.18 -5.97 -5.10
N TYR A 49 11.64 -6.58 -6.19
CA TYR A 49 11.76 -5.91 -7.50
C TYR A 49 10.39 -5.47 -8.05
N ASP A 50 9.34 -6.25 -7.81
CA ASP A 50 7.98 -5.84 -8.15
C ASP A 50 7.51 -4.65 -7.30
N MET A 51 8.02 -4.47 -6.07
CA MET A 51 7.71 -3.30 -5.26
C MET A 51 8.26 -1.99 -5.86
N PHE A 52 9.44 -2.03 -6.50
CA PHE A 52 9.98 -0.88 -7.25
C PHE A 52 9.09 -0.48 -8.45
N LYS A 53 8.14 -1.33 -8.83
CA LYS A 53 7.10 -1.05 -9.82
C LYS A 53 5.76 -0.66 -9.18
N PHE A 54 5.73 -0.37 -7.88
CA PHE A 54 4.51 -0.16 -7.09
C PHE A 54 3.56 -1.36 -7.17
N HIS A 55 4.11 -2.57 -7.35
CA HIS A 55 3.34 -3.79 -7.46
C HIS A 55 3.48 -4.63 -6.20
N ASN A 56 2.68 -4.29 -5.19
CA ASN A 56 2.66 -5.06 -3.97
C ASN A 56 2.09 -6.49 -4.21
N ARG A 57 2.82 -7.50 -3.71
CA ARG A 57 2.50 -8.92 -3.81
C ARG A 57 2.18 -9.57 -2.45
N ILE A 58 2.47 -8.89 -1.34
CA ILE A 58 2.32 -9.39 0.03
C ILE A 58 1.75 -8.28 0.92
N PRO A 59 1.11 -8.56 2.06
CA PRO A 59 0.83 -7.49 3.02
C PRO A 59 2.14 -6.81 3.44
N LEU A 60 2.14 -5.51 3.70
CA LEU A 60 3.36 -4.78 4.11
C LEU A 60 3.42 -4.51 5.62
N ASN A 61 2.36 -4.85 6.35
CA ASN A 61 2.36 -4.80 7.81
C ASN A 61 3.05 -6.03 8.38
N THR A 62 3.93 -5.81 9.35
CA THR A 62 4.72 -6.85 10.01
C THR A 62 3.88 -7.92 10.69
N ILE A 63 2.67 -7.56 11.18
CA ILE A 63 1.71 -8.47 11.83
C ILE A 63 1.43 -9.74 11.01
N ALA A 64 1.45 -9.63 9.67
CA ALA A 64 1.18 -10.76 8.80
C ALA A 64 2.35 -11.74 8.65
N HIS A 65 3.49 -11.49 9.30
CA HIS A 65 4.74 -12.17 9.03
C HIS A 65 5.42 -12.65 10.31
N ILE A 66 5.99 -13.85 10.22
CA ILE A 66 6.91 -14.39 11.22
C ILE A 66 8.25 -14.65 10.53
N TRP A 67 9.33 -14.19 11.13
CA TRP A 67 10.69 -14.40 10.65
C TRP A 67 11.60 -14.88 11.77
N SER A 68 12.71 -15.55 11.42
CA SER A 68 13.66 -16.05 12.41
C SER A 68 14.55 -14.92 12.93
N ARG A 69 15.02 -15.05 14.18
CA ARG A 69 16.00 -14.11 14.76
C ARG A 69 17.29 -14.05 13.93
N LYS A 70 17.76 -15.21 13.45
CA LYS A 70 18.95 -15.33 12.59
C LYS A 70 18.82 -14.52 11.30
N LEU A 71 17.61 -14.30 10.78
CA LEU A 71 17.42 -13.48 9.58
C LEU A 71 17.61 -11.98 9.87
N ILE A 72 17.19 -11.52 11.06
CA ILE A 72 17.37 -10.13 11.49
C ILE A 72 18.85 -9.78 11.51
N GLU A 73 19.70 -10.67 12.03
CA GLU A 73 21.16 -10.51 12.13
C GLU A 73 21.85 -10.37 10.76
N ARG A 74 21.17 -10.71 9.65
CA ARG A 74 21.70 -10.57 8.28
C ARG A 74 21.39 -9.21 7.65
N VAL A 75 20.52 -8.40 8.27
CA VAL A 75 20.19 -7.06 7.81
C VAL A 75 21.15 -6.09 8.48
N GLU A 76 21.85 -5.30 7.67
CA GLU A 76 22.83 -4.32 8.15
C GLU A 76 22.14 -3.03 8.63
N GLY A 77 22.58 -2.51 9.78
CA GLY A 77 22.00 -1.34 10.43
C GLY A 77 20.61 -1.59 11.04
N ASP A 78 19.88 -0.51 11.32
CA ASP A 78 18.57 -0.61 11.95
C ASP A 78 17.55 -1.33 11.05
N LEU A 79 16.82 -2.31 11.59
CA LEU A 79 15.83 -3.06 10.83
C LEU A 79 14.60 -2.20 10.50
N PHE A 80 14.18 -1.35 11.44
CA PHE A 80 12.98 -0.52 11.35
C PHE A 80 13.37 0.93 11.11
N ARG A 81 13.07 1.46 9.92
CA ARG A 81 13.45 2.82 9.53
C ARG A 81 12.27 3.61 8.94
N PRO A 82 12.09 4.89 9.27
CA PRO A 82 11.05 5.72 8.68
C PRO A 82 11.24 5.88 7.15
N PRO A 83 10.20 6.28 6.40
CA PRO A 83 8.87 6.69 6.85
C PRO A 83 7.89 5.56 7.16
N TYR A 84 8.10 4.36 6.60
CA TYR A 84 7.27 3.17 6.88
C TYR A 84 8.17 2.01 7.32
N PRO A 85 8.44 1.88 8.64
CA PRO A 85 9.39 0.92 9.19
C PRO A 85 9.10 -0.53 8.82
N ASP A 86 7.83 -0.93 8.89
CA ASP A 86 7.37 -2.26 8.50
C ASP A 86 7.70 -2.58 7.04
N HIS A 87 7.49 -1.60 6.15
CA HIS A 87 7.71 -1.78 4.72
C HIS A 87 9.20 -1.96 4.42
N PHE A 88 10.04 -1.10 4.98
CA PHE A 88 11.50 -1.19 4.85
C PHE A 88 12.03 -2.50 5.45
N ALA A 89 11.62 -2.84 6.67
CA ALA A 89 12.04 -4.04 7.38
C ALA A 89 11.71 -5.31 6.58
N LEU A 90 10.45 -5.45 6.17
CA LEU A 90 9.98 -6.63 5.45
C LEU A 90 10.72 -6.84 4.12
N ASN A 91 10.93 -5.77 3.35
CA ASN A 91 11.63 -5.87 2.07
C ASN A 91 13.13 -6.14 2.28
N SER A 92 13.75 -5.56 3.33
CA SER A 92 15.14 -5.89 3.71
C SER A 92 15.29 -7.36 4.08
N LEU A 93 14.37 -7.90 4.88
CA LEU A 93 14.35 -9.32 5.28
C LEU A 93 14.17 -10.23 4.06
N LEU A 94 13.29 -9.89 3.11
CA LEU A 94 13.08 -10.67 1.90
C LEU A 94 14.31 -10.73 0.99
N LEU A 95 15.14 -9.68 0.95
CA LEU A 95 16.39 -9.70 0.19
C LEU A 95 17.45 -10.63 0.79
N LYS A 96 17.43 -10.83 2.11
CA LYS A 96 18.43 -11.60 2.87
C LYS A 96 17.96 -13.01 3.27
N ALA A 97 16.69 -13.33 3.06
CA ALA A 97 16.10 -14.61 3.41
C ALA A 97 16.54 -15.72 2.44
N ASP A 98 16.86 -16.89 2.99
CA ASP A 98 17.13 -18.09 2.19
C ASP A 98 15.83 -18.67 1.63
N ASN A 99 14.77 -18.59 2.45
CA ASN A 99 13.46 -19.13 2.15
C ASN A 99 12.33 -18.32 2.80
N TRP A 100 11.14 -18.45 2.24
CA TRP A 100 9.92 -17.85 2.78
C TRP A 100 8.69 -18.68 2.42
N VAL A 101 7.88 -19.02 3.41
CA VAL A 101 6.61 -19.75 3.22
C VAL A 101 5.45 -18.77 3.17
N PHE A 102 4.55 -18.95 2.21
CA PHE A 102 3.26 -18.26 2.15
C PHE A 102 2.14 -19.23 2.57
N SER A 103 1.57 -19.01 3.74
CA SER A 103 0.46 -19.81 4.27
C SER A 103 -0.88 -19.17 3.92
N LYS A 104 -1.88 -20.01 3.61
CA LYS A 104 -3.28 -19.59 3.43
C LYS A 104 -4.05 -19.54 4.74
N GLU A 105 -3.46 -20.04 5.83
CA GLU A 105 -4.07 -19.97 7.15
C GLU A 105 -4.33 -18.53 7.54
N LYS A 106 -5.51 -18.31 8.11
CA LYS A 106 -5.96 -16.99 8.58
C LYS A 106 -5.72 -16.93 10.07
N THR A 107 -4.62 -16.30 10.47
CA THR A 107 -4.12 -16.38 11.86
C THR A 107 -4.24 -15.06 12.61
N TYR A 108 -4.67 -13.99 11.93
CA TYR A 108 -4.75 -12.66 12.52
C TYR A 108 -5.96 -11.87 12.00
N ILE A 109 -6.34 -10.83 12.73
CA ILE A 109 -7.31 -9.81 12.33
C ILE A 109 -6.57 -8.47 12.35
N ILE A 110 -6.55 -7.76 11.22
CA ILE A 110 -6.11 -6.35 11.17
C ILE A 110 -7.31 -5.47 11.48
N GLY A 111 -7.23 -4.74 12.57
CA GLY A 111 -8.23 -3.75 13.00
C GLY A 111 -7.89 -2.35 12.51
N VAL A 112 -8.85 -1.69 11.87
CA VAL A 112 -8.78 -0.26 11.51
C VAL A 112 -9.70 0.50 12.46
N THR A 113 -9.11 1.23 13.39
CA THR A 113 -9.83 2.02 14.41
C THR A 113 -9.81 3.50 14.05
N PRO A 114 -10.65 4.34 14.68
CA PRO A 114 -10.61 5.80 14.49
C PRO A 114 -9.26 6.44 14.85
N LYS A 115 -8.45 5.78 15.69
CA LYS A 115 -7.13 6.25 16.10
C LYS A 115 -5.99 5.71 15.22
N SER A 116 -6.30 4.87 14.24
CA SER A 116 -5.31 4.33 13.33
C SER A 116 -4.91 5.35 12.27
N TYR A 117 -3.75 5.16 11.63
CA TYR A 117 -3.30 6.01 10.53
C TYR A 117 -4.05 5.73 9.21
N GLY A 118 -4.66 4.55 9.04
CA GLY A 118 -5.36 4.18 7.79
C GLY A 118 -6.43 5.18 7.34
N PRO A 119 -7.29 5.70 8.24
CA PRO A 119 -8.24 6.78 7.98
C PRO A 119 -7.62 8.13 7.59
N SER A 120 -6.39 8.41 8.00
CA SER A 120 -5.71 9.67 7.67
C SER A 120 -5.34 9.79 6.19
N VAL A 121 -5.23 8.68 5.46
CA VAL A 121 -4.79 8.67 4.04
C VAL A 121 -5.84 9.25 3.07
N PHE A 122 -7.05 9.55 3.54
CA PHE A 122 -8.16 9.99 2.67
C PHE A 122 -8.35 11.52 2.56
N SER A 123 -7.55 12.32 3.27
CA SER A 123 -7.58 13.78 3.18
C SER A 123 -6.18 14.34 3.39
N GLU A 124 -5.81 15.38 2.63
CA GLU A 124 -4.49 16.02 2.74
C GLU A 124 -4.18 16.47 4.18
N ASP A 125 -5.17 17.05 4.88
CA ASP A 125 -4.99 17.55 6.25
C ASP A 125 -4.74 16.43 7.28
N HIS A 126 -5.63 15.43 7.36
CA HIS A 126 -5.40 14.31 8.29
C HIS A 126 -4.16 13.49 7.91
N GLN A 127 -3.78 13.49 6.64
CA GLN A 127 -2.58 12.82 6.22
C GLN A 127 -1.34 13.52 6.74
N LYS A 128 -1.29 14.86 6.65
CA LYS A 128 -0.21 15.65 7.25
C LYS A 128 -0.14 15.43 8.76
N GLU A 129 -1.28 15.46 9.46
CA GLU A 129 -1.34 15.16 10.90
C GLU A 129 -0.78 13.77 11.22
N GLY A 130 -1.11 12.77 10.40
CA GLY A 130 -0.61 11.42 10.58
C GLY A 130 0.87 11.26 10.22
N GLU A 131 1.37 11.99 9.22
CA GLU A 131 2.79 12.05 8.88
C GLU A 131 3.60 12.70 10.00
N ASP A 132 3.11 13.82 10.54
CA ASP A 132 3.68 14.52 11.70
C ASP A 132 3.69 13.59 12.94
N TYR A 133 2.58 12.89 13.21
CA TYR A 133 2.50 11.89 14.28
C TYR A 133 3.53 10.78 14.14
N LEU A 134 3.78 10.30 12.91
CA LEU A 134 4.77 9.26 12.61
C LEU A 134 6.20 9.80 12.49
N GLY A 135 6.42 11.11 12.61
CA GLY A 135 7.72 11.75 12.42
C GLY A 135 8.27 11.58 11.00
N ILE A 136 7.38 11.48 10.01
CA ILE A 136 7.73 11.30 8.61
C ILE A 136 8.22 12.66 8.06
N PRO A 137 9.45 12.74 7.51
CA PRO A 137 9.93 13.97 6.91
C PRO A 137 9.12 14.32 5.67
N THR A 138 8.97 15.62 5.39
CA THR A 138 8.39 16.08 4.12
C THR A 138 9.16 15.47 2.95
N ALA A 139 8.44 14.78 2.08
CA ALA A 139 9.05 14.10 0.95
C ALA A 139 9.54 15.09 -0.10
N GLU A 140 10.85 15.09 -0.34
CA GLU A 140 11.48 15.88 -1.40
C GLU A 140 12.36 14.98 -2.26
N PHE A 141 12.01 14.85 -3.54
CA PHE A 141 12.81 14.11 -4.52
C PHE A 141 12.54 14.63 -5.95
N PRO A 142 13.45 14.37 -6.91
CA PRO A 142 13.28 14.84 -8.28
C PRO A 142 11.94 14.42 -8.90
N ASN A 143 11.21 15.38 -9.46
CA ASN A 143 9.88 15.21 -10.06
C ASN A 143 8.79 14.78 -9.07
N TYR A 144 8.94 15.07 -7.78
CA TYR A 144 7.89 14.92 -6.78
C TYR A 144 6.51 15.41 -7.27
N LEU A 145 5.46 14.67 -6.95
CA LEU A 145 4.06 15.05 -7.20
C LEU A 145 3.30 15.20 -5.87
N PRO A 146 2.51 16.28 -5.69
CA PRO A 146 1.75 16.53 -4.47
C PRO A 146 0.48 15.67 -4.36
N GLY A 147 -0.23 15.78 -3.24
CA GLY A 147 -1.58 15.25 -3.05
C GLY A 147 -1.69 13.76 -2.70
N GLY A 148 -0.58 13.01 -2.69
CA GLY A 148 -0.57 11.59 -2.32
C GLY A 148 0.64 11.20 -1.48
N GLY A 149 0.75 11.76 -0.28
CA GLY A 149 1.92 11.53 0.58
C GLY A 149 2.18 10.05 0.93
N PHE A 150 1.16 9.17 1.01
CA PHE A 150 1.39 7.73 1.18
C PHE A 150 2.23 7.15 0.04
N ILE A 151 1.96 7.58 -1.20
CA ILE A 151 2.70 7.16 -2.40
C ILE A 151 4.09 7.81 -2.42
N ASN A 152 4.23 9.03 -1.90
CA ASN A 152 5.52 9.71 -1.75
C ASN A 152 6.40 9.02 -0.70
N ASN A 153 5.83 8.67 0.45
CA ASN A 153 6.48 7.90 1.50
C ASN A 153 6.88 6.52 0.98
N MET A 154 6.06 5.92 0.10
CA MET A 154 6.45 4.72 -0.62
C MET A 154 7.72 4.90 -1.46
N TYR A 155 7.82 6.00 -2.19
CA TYR A 155 9.02 6.33 -2.96
C TYR A 155 10.25 6.50 -2.05
N LEU A 156 10.11 7.26 -0.96
CA LEU A 156 11.21 7.51 -0.02
C LEU A 156 11.77 6.23 0.60
N TRP A 157 10.92 5.36 1.15
CA TRP A 157 11.43 4.13 1.76
C TRP A 157 12.03 3.17 0.72
N LEU A 158 11.57 3.21 -0.54
CA LEU A 158 12.19 2.46 -1.65
C LEU A 158 13.57 2.99 -2.02
N GLN A 159 13.79 4.30 -1.98
CA GLN A 159 15.13 4.88 -2.15
C GLN A 159 16.04 4.43 -1.01
N LEU A 160 15.58 4.55 0.24
CA LEU A 160 16.32 4.08 1.41
C LEU A 160 16.68 2.59 1.32
N LEU A 161 15.76 1.75 0.85
CA LEU A 161 16.00 0.33 0.63
C LEU A 161 17.10 0.11 -0.42
N LYS A 162 17.05 0.84 -1.53
CA LYS A 162 18.06 0.76 -2.60
C LYS A 162 19.45 1.17 -2.09
N GLU A 163 19.52 2.24 -1.32
CA GLU A 163 20.76 2.74 -0.69
C GLU A 163 21.31 1.76 0.36
N SER A 164 20.42 1.10 1.12
CA SER A 164 20.81 0.15 2.17
C SER A 164 21.23 -1.22 1.62
N HIS A 165 20.81 -1.58 0.41
CA HIS A 165 21.06 -2.90 -0.19
C HIS A 165 21.58 -2.80 -1.65
N PRO A 166 22.68 -2.08 -1.91
CA PRO A 166 23.15 -1.80 -3.27
C PRO A 166 23.51 -3.08 -4.03
N SER A 167 24.05 -4.09 -3.35
CA SER A 167 24.39 -5.39 -3.95
C SER A 167 23.22 -6.12 -4.62
N TYR A 168 21.98 -5.81 -4.22
CA TYR A 168 20.77 -6.39 -4.79
C TYR A 168 20.01 -5.42 -5.69
N LEU A 169 20.17 -4.10 -5.48
CA LEU A 169 19.25 -3.10 -6.00
C LEU A 169 19.90 -2.00 -6.85
N GLN A 170 21.22 -2.01 -7.06
CA GLN A 170 21.92 -0.96 -7.82
C GLN A 170 21.33 -0.71 -9.20
N ASP A 171 20.94 -1.76 -9.93
CA ASP A 171 20.37 -1.67 -11.29
C ASP A 171 18.83 -1.57 -11.32
N ILE A 172 18.18 -1.60 -10.15
CA ILE A 172 16.72 -1.54 -10.05
C ILE A 172 16.26 -0.10 -9.92
N CYS A 173 15.46 0.37 -10.89
CA CYS A 173 14.89 1.72 -10.87
C CYS A 173 13.48 1.74 -10.30
N ILE A 174 13.17 2.76 -9.49
CA ILE A 174 11.80 3.05 -9.09
C ILE A 174 11.01 3.50 -10.32
N SER A 175 9.88 2.85 -10.60
CA SER A 175 9.09 3.10 -11.81
C SER A 175 8.35 4.43 -11.74
N ARG A 176 8.85 5.45 -12.46
CA ARG A 176 8.20 6.75 -12.59
C ARG A 176 6.77 6.63 -13.11
N THR A 177 6.56 5.88 -14.19
CA THR A 177 5.23 5.71 -14.79
C THR A 177 4.23 5.13 -13.79
N ASN A 178 4.62 4.13 -13.01
CA ASN A 178 3.71 3.56 -12.02
C ASN A 178 3.53 4.47 -10.80
N TYR A 179 4.54 5.21 -10.36
CA TYR A 179 4.38 6.27 -9.35
C TYR A 179 3.30 7.27 -9.77
N VAL A 180 3.39 7.83 -10.98
CA VAL A 180 2.42 8.79 -11.53
C VAL A 180 1.02 8.19 -11.61
N ARG A 181 0.91 6.94 -12.08
CA ARG A 181 -0.38 6.25 -12.16
C ARG A 181 -1.07 6.11 -10.81
N HIS A 182 -0.30 5.81 -9.76
CA HIS A 182 -0.85 5.73 -8.41
C HIS A 182 -1.25 7.11 -7.89
N GLN A 183 -0.46 8.15 -8.16
CA GLN A 183 -0.81 9.53 -7.77
C GLN A 183 -2.10 9.99 -8.45
N VAL A 184 -2.19 9.86 -9.77
CA VAL A 184 -3.38 10.25 -10.52
C VAL A 184 -4.61 9.46 -10.09
N TYR A 185 -4.46 8.16 -9.85
CA TYR A 185 -5.56 7.34 -9.30
C TYR A 185 -6.02 7.87 -7.94
N HIS A 186 -5.08 8.24 -7.07
CA HIS A 186 -5.38 8.79 -5.76
C HIS A 186 -6.10 10.14 -5.85
N TRP A 187 -5.62 11.07 -6.68
CA TRP A 187 -6.28 12.37 -6.90
C TRP A 187 -7.71 12.21 -7.43
N ILE A 188 -7.92 11.33 -8.41
CA ILE A 188 -9.25 11.05 -8.95
C ILE A 188 -10.14 10.44 -7.85
N SER A 189 -9.60 9.57 -7.00
CA SER A 189 -10.37 9.05 -5.87
C SER A 189 -10.77 10.16 -4.90
N GLN A 190 -9.83 11.02 -4.49
CA GLN A 190 -10.09 12.13 -3.57
C GLN A 190 -11.22 13.03 -4.07
N TYR A 191 -11.20 13.34 -5.37
CA TYR A 191 -12.29 14.09 -6.00
C TYR A 191 -13.62 13.36 -5.93
N ARG A 192 -13.63 12.05 -6.20
CA ARG A 192 -14.86 11.24 -6.25
C ARG A 192 -15.54 11.01 -4.90
N HIS A 193 -14.79 11.02 -3.80
CA HIS A 193 -15.36 11.01 -2.44
C HIS A 193 -15.41 12.40 -1.79
N GLY A 194 -15.17 13.46 -2.57
CA GLY A 194 -15.37 14.85 -2.14
C GLY A 194 -14.32 15.41 -1.19
N SER A 195 -13.16 14.77 -1.04
CA SER A 195 -12.06 15.32 -0.23
C SER A 195 -11.36 16.50 -0.92
N ILE A 196 -11.41 16.57 -2.25
CA ILE A 196 -10.95 17.72 -3.03
C ILE A 196 -12.04 18.11 -4.05
N ASP A 197 -12.07 19.36 -4.45
CA ASP A 197 -12.96 19.85 -5.50
C ASP A 197 -12.34 19.70 -6.90
N PHE A 198 -13.11 20.06 -7.93
CA PHE A 198 -12.65 19.97 -9.31
C PHE A 198 -11.51 20.96 -9.61
N ALA A 199 -11.50 22.13 -8.99
CA ALA A 199 -10.47 23.14 -9.19
C ALA A 199 -9.11 22.63 -8.68
N ARG A 200 -9.09 22.05 -7.48
CA ARG A 200 -7.92 21.39 -6.89
C ARG A 200 -7.46 20.19 -7.72
N LEU A 201 -8.39 19.37 -8.24
CA LEU A 201 -8.03 18.28 -9.13
C LEU A 201 -7.28 18.81 -10.38
N LEU A 202 -7.80 19.84 -11.05
CA LEU A 202 -7.15 20.46 -12.20
C LEU A 202 -5.77 21.03 -11.85
N GLU A 203 -5.61 21.62 -10.66
CA GLU A 203 -4.32 22.09 -10.16
C GLU A 203 -3.30 20.95 -10.05
N LEU A 204 -3.68 19.81 -9.47
CA LEU A 204 -2.81 18.64 -9.33
C LEU A 204 -2.34 18.10 -10.69
N PHE A 205 -3.23 18.08 -11.70
CA PHE A 205 -2.86 17.68 -13.06
C PHE A 205 -1.81 18.59 -13.72
N LYS A 206 -1.68 19.87 -13.31
CA LYS A 206 -0.65 20.79 -13.84
C LYS A 206 0.77 20.39 -13.46
N PHE A 207 0.95 19.58 -12.41
CA PHE A 207 2.26 19.08 -12.01
C PHE A 207 2.78 17.94 -12.90
N LEU A 208 1.95 17.40 -13.80
CA LEU A 208 2.35 16.33 -14.69
C LEU A 208 3.17 16.86 -15.87
N THR A 209 4.33 16.25 -16.11
CA THR A 209 5.12 16.55 -17.31
C THR A 209 4.53 15.89 -18.55
N MET A 210 4.93 16.34 -19.75
CA MET A 210 4.53 15.67 -21.00
C MET A 210 4.92 14.19 -21.03
N LYS A 211 6.07 13.83 -20.44
CA LYS A 211 6.52 12.43 -20.31
C LYS A 211 5.57 11.63 -19.42
N ASP A 212 5.12 12.22 -18.31
CA ASP A 212 4.16 11.60 -17.39
C ASP A 212 2.82 11.38 -18.09
N MET A 213 2.35 12.35 -18.88
CA MET A 213 1.12 12.24 -19.68
C MET A 213 1.18 11.11 -20.71
N ILE A 214 2.29 10.98 -21.45
CA ILE A 214 2.50 9.85 -22.37
C ILE A 214 2.51 8.52 -21.60
N GLY A 215 3.16 8.49 -20.43
CA GLY A 215 3.17 7.34 -19.53
C GLY A 215 1.78 6.93 -19.06
N LEU A 216 0.87 7.88 -18.83
CA LEU A 216 -0.52 7.58 -18.48
C LEU A 216 -1.30 6.96 -19.63
N ILE A 217 -1.06 7.38 -20.88
CA ILE A 217 -1.74 6.81 -22.07
C ILE A 217 -1.47 5.29 -22.18
N SER A 218 -0.29 4.83 -21.76
CA SER A 218 0.02 3.40 -21.77
C SER A 218 -0.89 2.54 -20.86
N ILE A 219 -1.72 3.14 -20.00
CA ILE A 219 -2.81 2.45 -19.29
C ILE A 219 -3.77 1.77 -20.27
N LEU A 220 -4.01 2.37 -21.44
CA LEU A 220 -4.91 1.82 -22.46
C LEU A 220 -4.46 0.45 -22.98
N TRP A 221 -3.18 0.11 -22.83
CA TRP A 221 -2.61 -1.19 -23.20
C TRP A 221 -2.50 -2.18 -22.03
N ASP A 222 -2.79 -1.78 -20.78
CA ASP A 222 -2.77 -2.68 -19.62
C ASP A 222 -4.18 -3.08 -19.18
N ARG A 223 -4.54 -4.34 -19.44
CA ARG A 223 -5.83 -4.94 -19.05
C ARG A 223 -6.15 -4.78 -17.56
N ARG A 224 -5.15 -4.81 -16.67
CA ARG A 224 -5.38 -4.65 -15.22
C ARG A 224 -5.77 -3.22 -14.88
N SER A 225 -5.05 -2.25 -15.43
CA SER A 225 -5.35 -0.83 -15.26
C SER A 225 -6.71 -0.47 -15.86
N LEU A 226 -7.06 -0.99 -17.04
CA LEU A 226 -8.39 -0.82 -17.64
C LEU A 226 -9.52 -1.36 -16.74
N LYS A 227 -9.36 -2.56 -16.15
CA LYS A 227 -10.35 -3.10 -15.21
C LYS A 227 -10.53 -2.22 -13.98
N ARG A 228 -9.43 -1.64 -13.46
CA ARG A 228 -9.48 -0.72 -12.32
C ARG A 228 -10.21 0.57 -12.68
N ILE A 229 -9.90 1.18 -13.83
CA ILE A 229 -10.61 2.38 -14.32
C ILE A 229 -12.08 2.07 -14.52
N TYR A 230 -12.43 0.95 -15.16
CA TYR A 230 -13.82 0.57 -15.37
C TYR A 230 -14.57 0.38 -14.04
N SER A 231 -13.98 -0.34 -13.08
CA SER A 231 -14.56 -0.51 -11.74
C SER A 231 -14.72 0.82 -11.01
N MET A 232 -13.75 1.72 -11.18
CA MET A 232 -13.77 3.07 -10.63
C MET A 232 -14.94 3.87 -11.22
N LEU A 233 -15.08 3.92 -12.54
CA LEU A 233 -16.14 4.67 -13.22
C LEU A 233 -17.55 4.13 -12.99
N ARG A 234 -17.70 2.83 -12.70
CA ARG A 234 -19.02 2.19 -12.51
C ARG A 234 -19.77 2.69 -11.27
N LYS A 235 -19.09 3.10 -10.20
CA LYS A 235 -19.72 3.64 -8.99
C LYS A 235 -19.72 5.17 -9.07
N TRP A 236 -20.85 5.84 -9.15
CA TRP A 236 -20.85 7.31 -9.32
C TRP A 236 -20.47 8.06 -8.03
N ARG A 237 -20.87 7.54 -6.86
CA ARG A 237 -20.39 7.95 -5.53
C ARG A 237 -19.62 6.79 -4.90
N ALA A 238 -18.30 6.90 -4.82
CA ALA A 238 -17.48 5.94 -4.08
C ALA A 238 -17.39 6.38 -2.63
N LEU A 239 -17.61 5.46 -1.70
CA LEU A 239 -17.28 5.67 -0.29
C LEU A 239 -15.77 5.53 -0.12
N LYS A 240 -15.17 6.17 0.90
CA LYS A 240 -13.74 6.00 1.21
C LYS A 240 -13.34 4.52 1.35
N VAL A 241 -14.21 3.71 1.95
CA VAL A 241 -13.97 2.25 2.08
C VAL A 241 -13.74 1.55 0.73
N ASP A 242 -14.40 1.99 -0.34
CA ASP A 242 -14.29 1.38 -1.67
C ASP A 242 -12.92 1.63 -2.32
N THR A 243 -12.24 2.71 -1.93
CA THR A 243 -10.97 3.14 -2.52
C THR A 243 -9.77 2.38 -1.96
N PHE A 244 -9.66 2.25 -0.63
CA PHE A 244 -8.48 1.63 0.00
C PHE A 244 -8.74 0.21 0.50
N TYR A 245 -9.97 -0.10 0.89
CA TYR A 245 -10.34 -1.39 1.47
C TYR A 245 -11.21 -2.18 0.50
N HIS A 246 -10.65 -2.47 -0.68
CA HIS A 246 -11.35 -3.20 -1.74
C HIS A 246 -12.00 -4.49 -1.23
N ASP A 247 -13.19 -4.80 -1.76
CA ASP A 247 -14.00 -5.97 -1.42
C ASP A 247 -14.52 -6.02 0.03
N SER A 248 -14.35 -4.96 0.82
CA SER A 248 -14.92 -4.90 2.17
C SER A 248 -16.44 -4.81 2.11
N LYS A 249 -17.11 -5.54 3.01
CA LYS A 249 -18.57 -5.58 3.12
C LYS A 249 -19.00 -4.90 4.42
N PRO A 250 -20.09 -4.11 4.38
CA PRO A 250 -20.64 -3.51 5.59
C PRO A 250 -21.21 -4.59 6.51
N LEU A 251 -21.11 -4.37 7.82
CA LEU A 251 -21.76 -5.16 8.86
C LEU A 251 -22.67 -4.24 9.66
N ILE A 252 -23.95 -4.57 9.69
CA ILE A 252 -24.97 -3.81 10.40
C ILE A 252 -25.16 -4.43 11.78
N GLY A 253 -25.02 -3.62 12.83
CA GLY A 253 -25.21 -4.06 14.21
C GLY A 253 -24.05 -4.84 14.81
N ILE A 254 -22.93 -4.98 14.10
CA ILE A 254 -21.69 -5.57 14.61
C ILE A 254 -20.71 -4.44 14.91
N SER A 255 -20.22 -4.38 16.14
CA SER A 255 -19.34 -3.29 16.60
C SER A 255 -17.91 -3.74 16.90
N ASN A 256 -17.72 -5.04 17.11
CA ASN A 256 -16.43 -5.63 17.46
C ASN A 256 -16.15 -6.91 16.64
N PRO A 257 -14.88 -7.29 16.49
CA PRO A 257 -14.52 -8.50 15.76
C PRO A 257 -14.91 -9.79 16.49
N GLU A 258 -15.03 -9.80 17.82
CA GLU A 258 -15.44 -10.98 18.60
C GLU A 258 -16.89 -11.43 18.31
N GLU A 259 -17.75 -10.51 17.85
CA GLU A 259 -19.11 -10.78 17.38
C GLU A 259 -19.12 -11.48 16.00
N LEU A 260 -18.00 -11.49 15.28
CA LEU A 260 -17.89 -11.98 13.90
C LEU A 260 -17.03 -13.23 13.74
N TYR A 261 -15.97 -13.39 14.53
CA TYR A 261 -14.95 -14.45 14.43
C TYR A 261 -14.93 -15.35 15.67
#